data_AF-A0A497KUR3-F1
#
_entry.id   AF-A0A497KUR3-F1
#
_cell.length_a   1.000
_cell.length_b   1.000
_cell.length_c   1.000
_cell.angle_alpha   90.00
_cell.angle_beta   90.00
_cell.angle_gamma   90.00
#
_symmetry.space_group_name_H-M   'P 1'
#
loop_
_entity.id
_entity.type
_entity.pdbx_description
1 polymer ?
#
loop_
_entity_poly.entity_id
_entity_poly.type
_entity_poly.pdbx_seq_one_letter_code
_entity_poly.pdbx_strand_id
1 'polypeptide(L)'
;NKNHREKILGKIRVLALRLREVKLKPSILVFCCSLGLYRDESFKTLSSFPSNVGFVKVPCLSRLDVIHILEAFRLGVDIILVVGCENDVCKHKDGSLRFEESVKKLKKQLKEIGFADWKLNIALVKENFVEKIRNLVEDLSKTSIKS
;
A
#
# COMPACT_ATOMS: atom_id res chain seq x y z
N ASN A 1 -1.47 -19.30 -7.33
CA ASN A 1 -2.81 -19.91 -7.21
C ASN A 1 -3.86 -18.85 -7.55
N LYS A 2 -4.60 -18.99 -8.65
CA LYS A 2 -5.49 -17.95 -9.24
C LYS A 2 -6.51 -17.38 -8.24
N ASN A 3 -6.96 -18.20 -7.29
CA ASN A 3 -7.98 -17.85 -6.31
C ASN A 3 -7.56 -16.74 -5.32
N HIS A 4 -6.27 -16.63 -4.98
CA HIS A 4 -5.79 -15.57 -4.07
C HIS A 4 -5.71 -14.20 -4.74
N ARG A 5 -5.27 -14.16 -6.00
CA ARG A 5 -5.16 -12.91 -6.78
C ARG A 5 -6.52 -12.25 -6.93
N GLU A 6 -7.53 -13.03 -7.35
CA GLU A 6 -8.88 -12.48 -7.55
C GLU A 6 -9.50 -11.98 -6.25
N LYS A 7 -9.26 -12.67 -5.12
CA LYS A 7 -9.70 -12.20 -3.80
C LYS A 7 -9.11 -10.85 -3.42
N ILE A 8 -7.83 -10.61 -3.74
CA ILE A 8 -7.18 -9.32 -3.47
C ILE A 8 -7.75 -8.25 -4.41
N LEU A 9 -7.92 -8.56 -5.70
CA LEU A 9 -8.54 -7.65 -6.67
C LEU A 9 -9.97 -7.26 -6.25
N GLY A 10 -10.78 -8.20 -5.78
CA GLY A 10 -12.12 -7.90 -5.25
C GLY A 10 -12.09 -6.91 -4.09
N LYS A 11 -11.16 -7.07 -3.14
CA LYS A 11 -10.98 -6.12 -2.03
C LYS A 11 -10.54 -4.73 -2.52
N ILE A 12 -9.60 -4.68 -3.47
CA ILE A 12 -9.13 -3.43 -4.07
C ILE A 12 -10.30 -2.70 -4.74
N ARG A 13 -11.10 -3.41 -5.53
CA ARG A 13 -12.26 -2.83 -6.22
C ARG A 13 -13.22 -2.17 -5.25
N VAL A 14 -13.63 -2.87 -4.20
CA VAL A 14 -14.55 -2.33 -3.19
C VAL A 14 -13.95 -1.12 -2.47
N LEU A 15 -12.69 -1.20 -2.05
CA LEU A 15 -12.04 -0.11 -1.31
C LEU A 15 -11.76 1.11 -2.17
N ALA A 16 -11.26 0.93 -3.39
CA ALA A 16 -10.98 2.01 -4.32
C ALA A 16 -12.26 2.78 -4.70
N LEU A 17 -13.37 2.08 -4.94
CA LEU A 17 -14.67 2.72 -5.19
C LEU A 17 -15.12 3.56 -3.99
N ARG A 18 -14.99 3.04 -2.76
CA ARG A 18 -15.30 3.82 -1.55
C ARG A 18 -14.41 5.05 -1.40
N LEU A 19 -13.10 4.91 -1.61
CA LEU A 19 -12.15 6.03 -1.53
C LEU A 19 -12.42 7.09 -2.59
N ARG A 20 -12.98 6.71 -3.74
CA ARG A 20 -13.40 7.65 -4.79
C ARG A 20 -14.52 8.57 -4.32
N GLU A 21 -15.48 8.03 -3.57
CA GLU A 21 -16.64 8.77 -3.04
C GLU A 21 -16.29 9.73 -1.89
N VAL A 22 -15.16 9.52 -1.22
CA VAL A 22 -14.68 10.40 -0.16
C VAL A 22 -14.21 11.73 -0.75
N LYS A 23 -14.77 12.84 -0.23
CA LYS A 23 -14.44 14.22 -0.63
C LYS A 23 -13.02 14.64 -0.24
N LEU A 24 -12.48 14.09 0.84
CA LEU A 24 -11.12 14.36 1.29
C LEU A 24 -10.12 13.74 0.29
N LYS A 25 -9.20 14.55 -0.22
CA LYS A 25 -8.17 14.15 -1.21
C LYS A 25 -6.77 14.54 -0.71
N PRO A 26 -5.71 13.84 -1.15
CA PRO A 26 -5.70 12.70 -2.09
C PRO A 26 -6.23 11.40 -1.45
N SER A 27 -6.77 10.48 -2.24
CA SER A 27 -7.09 9.13 -1.79
C SER A 27 -5.84 8.26 -1.69
N ILE A 28 -5.67 7.55 -0.59
CA ILE A 28 -4.47 6.76 -0.30
C ILE A 28 -4.88 5.31 -0.03
N LEU A 29 -4.38 4.37 -0.84
CA LEU A 29 -4.57 2.94 -0.61
C LEU A 29 -3.28 2.32 -0.09
N VAL A 30 -3.37 1.73 1.10
CA VAL A 30 -2.24 1.11 1.80
C VAL A 30 -2.34 -0.41 1.71
N PHE A 31 -1.38 -1.04 1.06
CA PHE A 31 -1.21 -2.49 1.10
C PHE A 31 -0.33 -2.87 2.28
N CYS A 32 -0.84 -3.69 3.20
CA CYS A 32 -0.11 -4.07 4.40
C CYS A 32 -0.02 -5.59 4.57
N CYS A 33 1.21 -6.06 4.84
CA CYS A 33 1.48 -7.45 5.22
C CYS A 33 0.83 -7.77 6.58
N SER A 34 0.13 -8.90 6.69
CA SER A 34 -0.57 -9.30 7.90
C SER A 34 0.20 -10.36 8.69
N LEU A 35 0.94 -11.31 8.11
CA LEU A 35 1.57 -12.40 8.89
C LEU A 35 2.78 -12.00 9.75
N GLY A 36 3.48 -10.92 9.41
CA GLY A 36 4.52 -10.36 10.28
C GLY A 36 3.93 -9.51 11.42
N LEU A 37 2.75 -8.92 11.19
CA LEU A 37 2.28 -7.72 11.90
C LEU A 37 0.89 -7.89 12.58
N TYR A 38 0.18 -9.02 12.38
CA TYR A 38 -1.08 -9.31 13.09
C TYR A 38 -0.88 -9.64 14.57
N ARG A 39 0.37 -9.80 15.03
CA ARG A 39 0.66 -9.97 16.47
C ARG A 39 0.67 -8.64 17.22
N ASP A 40 0.56 -7.52 16.51
CA ASP A 40 0.60 -6.18 17.06
C ASP A 40 -0.84 -5.63 17.21
N GLU A 41 -1.23 -5.32 18.45
CA GLU A 41 -2.52 -4.69 18.76
C GLU A 41 -2.74 -3.36 18.03
N SER A 42 -1.66 -2.74 17.57
CA SER A 42 -1.66 -1.51 16.77
C SER A 42 -2.50 -1.65 15.49
N PHE A 43 -2.79 -2.85 14.98
CA PHE A 43 -3.72 -2.98 13.85
C PHE A 43 -5.16 -2.55 14.17
N LYS A 44 -5.54 -2.51 15.46
CA LYS A 44 -6.82 -1.95 15.94
C LYS A 44 -6.89 -0.44 15.72
N THR A 45 -5.76 0.26 15.72
CA THR A 45 -5.72 1.72 15.57
C THR A 45 -5.71 2.17 14.10
N LEU A 46 -5.72 1.25 13.13
CA LEU A 46 -5.87 1.62 11.72
C LEU A 46 -7.21 2.31 11.40
N SER A 47 -8.23 2.13 12.24
CA SER A 47 -9.48 2.89 12.12
C SER A 47 -9.34 4.36 12.50
N SER A 48 -8.23 4.77 13.12
CA SER A 48 -7.96 6.17 13.47
C SER A 48 -7.43 6.99 12.29
N PHE A 49 -7.22 6.37 11.13
CA PHE A 49 -6.77 7.10 9.94
C PHE A 49 -7.92 7.88 9.31
N PRO A 50 -7.62 8.99 8.62
CA PRO A 50 -8.61 9.75 7.86
C PRO A 50 -9.37 8.88 6.83
N SER A 51 -10.60 9.28 6.51
CA SER A 51 -11.51 8.49 5.65
C SER A 51 -11.03 8.34 4.20
N ASN A 52 -10.08 9.17 3.75
CA ASN A 52 -9.41 9.05 2.44
C ASN A 52 -8.28 8.01 2.45
N VAL A 53 -8.05 7.29 3.55
CA VAL A 53 -7.04 6.24 3.66
C VAL A 53 -7.71 4.87 3.78
N GLY A 54 -7.42 3.96 2.85
CA GLY A 54 -7.95 2.60 2.84
C GLY A 54 -6.85 1.56 3.03
N PHE A 55 -7.14 0.48 3.75
CA PHE A 55 -6.16 -0.58 4.02
C PHE A 55 -6.56 -1.91 3.38
N VAL A 56 -5.67 -2.44 2.52
CA VAL A 56 -5.77 -3.80 1.97
C VAL A 56 -4.80 -4.71 2.72
N LYS A 57 -5.36 -5.49 3.65
CA LYS A 57 -4.60 -6.49 4.40
C LYS A 57 -4.33 -7.73 3.54
N VAL A 58 -3.07 -8.10 3.39
CA VAL A 58 -2.64 -9.33 2.71
C VAL A 58 -1.77 -10.18 3.62
N PRO A 59 -1.89 -11.52 3.57
CA PRO A 59 -1.03 -12.43 4.34
C PRO A 59 0.45 -12.07 4.30
N CYS A 60 1.00 -11.82 3.12
CA CYS A 60 2.37 -11.38 2.92
C CYS A 60 2.41 -10.53 1.64
N LEU A 61 3.38 -9.61 1.54
CA LEU A 61 3.61 -8.86 0.30
C LEU A 61 3.94 -9.78 -0.88
N SER A 62 4.49 -10.98 -0.64
CA SER A 62 4.71 -11.99 -1.68
C SER A 62 3.43 -12.49 -2.36
N ARG A 63 2.25 -12.15 -1.83
CA ARG A 63 0.95 -12.44 -2.47
C ARG A 63 0.48 -11.31 -3.37
N LEU A 64 1.12 -10.15 -3.30
CA LEU A 64 0.88 -9.04 -4.21
C LEU A 64 1.67 -9.26 -5.50
N ASP A 65 1.25 -8.47 -6.48
CA ASP A 65 1.71 -8.48 -7.85
C ASP A 65 1.47 -7.06 -8.34
N VAL A 66 2.31 -6.56 -9.25
CA VAL A 66 2.19 -5.22 -9.83
C VAL A 66 0.80 -4.96 -10.43
N ILE A 67 0.10 -6.00 -10.90
CA ILE A 67 -1.27 -5.88 -11.40
C ILE A 67 -2.26 -5.35 -10.35
N HIS A 68 -2.05 -5.63 -9.07
CA HIS A 68 -2.88 -5.11 -7.99
C HIS A 68 -2.70 -3.60 -7.81
N ILE A 69 -1.48 -3.11 -7.97
CA ILE A 69 -1.13 -1.69 -7.91
C ILE A 69 -1.74 -0.97 -9.12
N LEU A 70 -1.56 -1.55 -10.31
CA LEU A 70 -2.13 -1.02 -11.55
C LEU A 70 -3.66 -0.95 -11.51
N GLU A 71 -4.32 -1.98 -11.00
CA GLU A 71 -5.79 -1.99 -10.84
C GLU A 71 -6.24 -0.88 -9.89
N ALA A 72 -5.55 -0.66 -8.77
CA ALA A 72 -5.88 0.42 -7.85
C ALA A 72 -5.75 1.81 -8.50
N PHE A 73 -4.67 2.06 -9.26
CA PHE A 73 -4.54 3.29 -10.04
C PHE A 73 -5.62 3.41 -11.12
N ARG A 74 -5.93 2.33 -11.84
CA ARG A 74 -7.00 2.30 -12.86
C ARG A 74 -8.37 2.67 -12.29
N LEU A 75 -8.62 2.34 -11.02
CA LEU A 75 -9.86 2.66 -10.31
C LEU A 75 -9.89 4.08 -9.71
N GLY A 76 -8.83 4.87 -9.89
CA GLY A 76 -8.78 6.27 -9.49
C GLY A 76 -8.23 6.53 -8.09
N VAL A 77 -7.46 5.60 -7.52
CA VAL A 77 -6.69 5.87 -6.30
C VAL A 77 -5.54 6.82 -6.64
N ASP A 78 -5.37 7.89 -5.84
CA ASP A 78 -4.35 8.91 -6.12
C ASP A 78 -2.94 8.46 -5.71
N ILE A 79 -2.83 7.81 -4.54
CA ILE A 79 -1.57 7.38 -3.94
C ILE A 79 -1.67 5.93 -3.47
N ILE A 80 -0.65 5.14 -3.78
CA ILE A 80 -0.50 3.78 -3.30
C ILE A 80 0.74 3.70 -2.40
N LEU A 81 0.54 3.18 -1.19
CA LEU A 81 1.60 2.92 -0.24
C LEU A 81 1.66 1.41 0.04
N VAL A 82 2.79 0.77 -0.24
CA VAL A 82 3.04 -0.63 0.10
C VAL A 82 3.87 -0.69 1.36
N VAL A 83 3.44 -1.47 2.35
CA VAL A 83 4.14 -1.57 3.62
C VAL A 83 4.39 -3.03 3.99
N GLY A 84 5.67 -3.36 4.13
CA GLY A 84 6.16 -4.71 4.37
C GLY A 84 7.03 -4.81 5.60
N CYS A 85 7.36 -6.04 5.96
CA CYS A 85 8.36 -6.32 6.98
C CYS A 85 9.75 -6.24 6.35
N GLU A 86 10.73 -5.68 7.06
CA GLU A 86 12.15 -5.82 6.72
C GLU A 86 12.58 -7.30 6.72
N ASN A 87 13.65 -7.61 5.98
CA ASN A 87 14.09 -9.00 5.75
C ASN A 87 14.44 -9.74 7.04
N ASP A 88 15.13 -9.07 7.96
CA ASP A 88 15.60 -9.67 9.22
C ASP A 88 14.44 -10.14 10.13
N VAL A 89 13.24 -9.59 9.93
CA VAL A 89 12.02 -9.98 10.66
C VAL A 89 10.98 -10.68 9.77
N CYS A 90 11.32 -10.94 8.50
CA CYS A 90 10.41 -11.53 7.53
C CYS A 90 10.35 -13.05 7.69
N LYS A 91 9.19 -13.56 8.14
CA LYS A 91 8.92 -15.00 8.28
C LYS A 91 9.02 -15.82 6.98
N HIS A 92 8.93 -15.17 5.82
CA HIS A 92 8.87 -15.83 4.51
C HIS A 92 10.16 -15.65 3.68
N LYS A 93 11.30 -15.34 4.31
CA LYS A 93 12.63 -15.32 3.68
C LYS A 93 12.65 -14.55 2.35
N ASP A 94 12.57 -13.22 2.44
CA ASP A 94 12.72 -12.24 1.33
C ASP A 94 11.46 -11.91 0.50
N GLY A 95 10.28 -12.40 0.90
CA GLY A 95 9.03 -12.10 0.18
C GLY A 95 8.71 -10.60 0.04
N SER A 96 9.00 -9.80 1.07
CA SER A 96 8.83 -8.34 1.02
C SER A 96 9.88 -7.67 0.13
N LEU A 97 11.16 -8.07 0.22
CA LEU A 97 12.25 -7.50 -0.57
C LEU A 97 12.04 -7.73 -2.07
N ARG A 98 11.69 -8.95 -2.48
CA ARG A 98 11.43 -9.25 -3.90
C ARG A 98 10.27 -8.42 -4.46
N PHE A 99 9.23 -8.20 -3.63
CA PHE A 99 8.14 -7.34 -4.03
C PHE A 99 8.56 -5.86 -4.07
N GLU A 100 9.46 -5.44 -3.18
CA GLU A 100 10.04 -4.10 -3.20
C GLU A 100 10.77 -3.78 -4.51
N GLU A 101 11.59 -4.71 -5.00
CA GLU A 101 12.24 -4.59 -6.31
C GLU A 101 11.23 -4.43 -7.45
N SER A 102 10.14 -5.21 -7.40
CA SER A 102 9.05 -5.14 -8.37
C SER A 102 8.33 -3.78 -8.33
N VAL A 103 8.09 -3.25 -7.14
CA VAL A 103 7.48 -1.92 -6.94
C VAL A 103 8.41 -0.81 -7.41
N LYS A 104 9.72 -0.87 -7.10
CA LYS A 104 10.73 0.10 -7.56
C LYS A 104 10.83 0.11 -9.08
N LYS A 105 10.82 -1.06 -9.72
CA LYS A 105 10.80 -1.19 -11.18
C LYS A 105 9.53 -0.57 -11.78
N LEU A 106 8.36 -0.91 -11.23
CA LEU A 106 7.09 -0.33 -11.67
C LEU A 106 7.08 1.19 -11.51
N LYS A 107 7.57 1.71 -10.37
CA LYS A 107 7.65 3.15 -10.09
C LYS A 107 8.49 3.87 -11.15
N LYS A 108 9.64 3.30 -11.53
CA LYS A 108 10.47 3.85 -12.62
C LYS A 108 9.72 3.88 -13.96
N GLN A 109 9.05 2.79 -14.32
CA GLN A 109 8.28 2.70 -15.56
C GLN A 109 7.10 3.69 -15.58
N LEU A 110 6.39 3.82 -14.46
CA LEU A 110 5.30 4.80 -14.32
C LEU A 110 5.84 6.24 -14.47
N LYS A 111 7.01 6.54 -13.89
CA LYS A 111 7.65 7.85 -14.03
C LYS A 111 8.02 8.16 -15.49
N GLU A 112 8.52 7.18 -16.24
CA GLU A 112 8.86 7.33 -17.66
C GLU A 112 7.63 7.70 -18.52
N ILE A 113 6.43 7.30 -18.12
CA ILE A 113 5.17 7.66 -18.80
C ILE A 113 4.45 8.86 -18.17
N GLY A 114 5.14 9.61 -17.30
CA GLY A 114 4.64 10.88 -16.73
C GLY A 114 3.89 10.77 -15.40
N PHE A 115 3.90 9.62 -14.70
CA PHE A 115 3.39 9.58 -13.33
C PHE A 115 4.34 10.31 -12.38
N ALA A 116 3.77 11.09 -11.46
CA ALA A 116 4.54 11.70 -10.39
C ALA A 116 5.12 10.64 -9.44
N ASP A 117 6.38 10.82 -9.06
CA ASP A 117 7.15 9.85 -8.26
C ASP A 117 6.49 9.54 -6.90
N TRP A 118 5.82 10.53 -6.31
CA TRP A 118 5.14 10.40 -5.02
C TRP A 118 3.86 9.55 -5.05
N LYS A 119 3.35 9.17 -6.23
CA LYS A 119 2.11 8.38 -6.33
C LYS A 119 2.27 6.92 -5.90
N LEU A 120 3.47 6.35 -6.02
CA LEU A 120 3.75 4.97 -5.60
C LEU A 120 4.92 4.95 -4.62
N ASN A 121 4.68 4.41 -3.43
CA ASN A 121 5.68 4.33 -2.36
C ASN A 121 5.72 2.94 -1.76
N ILE A 122 6.89 2.57 -1.26
CA ILE A 122 7.08 1.36 -0.49
C ILE A 122 7.94 1.64 0.72
N ALA A 123 7.55 1.06 1.86
CA ALA A 123 8.31 1.10 3.09
C ALA A 123 8.42 -0.32 3.66
N LEU A 124 9.65 -0.75 3.91
CA LEU A 124 9.92 -1.92 4.72
C LEU A 124 10.16 -1.44 6.16
N VAL A 125 9.52 -2.09 7.12
CA VAL A 125 9.51 -1.63 8.51
C VAL A 125 9.75 -2.81 9.44
N LYS A 126 10.54 -2.57 10.50
CA LYS A 126 10.80 -3.53 11.57
C LYS A 126 9.86 -3.38 12.77
N GLU A 127 9.58 -2.15 13.18
CA GLU A 127 8.81 -1.79 14.38
C GLU A 127 8.00 -0.49 14.18
N ASN A 128 7.15 -0.10 15.16
CA ASN A 128 6.36 1.15 15.14
C ASN A 128 5.59 1.38 13.83
N PHE A 129 5.02 0.30 13.29
CA PHE A 129 4.44 0.25 11.96
C PHE A 129 3.36 1.30 11.73
N VAL A 130 2.43 1.44 12.67
CA VAL A 130 1.32 2.39 12.54
C VAL A 130 1.82 3.83 12.52
N GLU A 131 2.75 4.16 13.39
CA GLU A 131 3.34 5.49 13.44
C GLU A 131 4.11 5.79 12.16
N LYS A 132 4.86 4.82 11.62
CA LYS A 132 5.54 4.96 10.33
C LYS A 132 4.55 5.19 9.19
N ILE A 133 3.43 4.45 9.16
CA ILE A 133 2.37 4.68 8.16
C ILE A 133 1.75 6.06 8.33
N ARG A 134 1.45 6.48 9.55
CA ARG A 134 0.86 7.80 9.84
C ARG A 134 1.75 8.90 9.29
N ASN A 135 3.03 8.89 9.63
CA ASN A 135 4.00 9.86 9.15
C ASN A 135 4.09 9.85 7.61
N LEU A 136 4.18 8.67 6.99
CA LEU A 136 4.20 8.56 5.52
C LEU A 136 2.91 9.08 4.88
N VAL A 137 1.74 8.77 5.45
CA VAL A 137 0.45 9.25 4.95
C VAL A 137 0.37 10.77 5.04
N GLU A 138 0.80 11.36 6.15
CA GLU A 138 0.83 12.80 6.34
C GLU A 138 1.79 13.49 5.36
N ASP A 139 2.99 12.94 5.18
CA ASP A 139 3.99 13.47 4.25
C ASP A 139 3.50 13.39 2.80
N LEU A 140 2.89 12.27 2.41
CA LEU A 140 2.32 12.08 1.07
C LEU A 140 1.14 13.00 0.81
N SER A 141 0.30 13.23 1.83
CA SER A 141 -0.80 14.19 1.76
C SER A 141 -0.29 15.61 1.53
N LYS A 142 0.80 16.01 2.19
CA LYS A 142 1.44 17.32 2.00
C LYS A 142 2.11 17.46 0.64
N THR A 143 2.83 16.43 0.18
CA THR A 143 3.53 16.44 -1.12
C THR A 143 2.55 16.56 -2.29
N SER A 144 1.38 15.91 -2.21
CA SER A 144 0.35 16.00 -3.25
C SER A 144 -0.24 17.40 -3.42
N ILE A 145 -0.20 18.26 -2.40
CA ILE A 145 -0.76 19.63 -2.46
C ILE A 145 0.23 20.60 -3.12
N LYS A 146 1.53 20.28 -3.11
CA LYS A 146 2.61 21.15 -3.59
C LYS A 146 3.02 20.89 -5.05
N SER A 147 2.58 19.79 -5.65
CA SER A 147 2.88 19.39 -7.03
C SER A 147 1.74 19.79 -7.96
#